data_AF-A0A4D7B0C8-F1
#
_entry.id   AF-A0A4D7B0C8-F1
#
_cell.length_a   1.000
_cell.length_b   1.000
_cell.length_c   1.000
_cell.angle_alpha   90.00
_cell.angle_beta   90.00
_cell.angle_gamma   90.00
#
_symmetry.space_group_name_H-M   'P 1'
#
loop_
_entity.id
_entity.type
_entity.pdbx_description
1 polymer ?
#
loop_
_entity_poly.entity_id
_entity_poly.type
_entity_poly.pdbx_seq_one_letter_code
_entity_poly.pdbx_strand_id
1 'polypeptide(L)'
;MPSTAFTARRSWRCPGSGRCAPSSCSTRSRRTDCWHFEPSVRRPAGCRTEGSRRMKIACHCGGYQARLAKPPNRLINCHCGFCRSLGGAAFTTWATVPVVDLTVECTGELRSYRASENAIGVFCATCGTHVHSEDRRLPGKIGIPAGIITGALPPPSAHYFTDHKADWFSISDALPCFGGETGFAPKVTA
;
A
#
# COMPACT_ATOMS: atom_id res chain seq x y z
N MET A 1 -17.09 47.80 14.33
CA MET A 1 -16.95 47.06 15.60
C MET A 1 -16.46 45.65 15.29
N PRO A 2 -15.50 45.11 16.05
CA PRO A 2 -14.48 44.20 15.53
C PRO A 2 -14.81 42.70 15.66
N SER A 3 -14.11 41.95 14.81
CA SER A 3 -13.92 40.49 14.78
C SER A 3 -13.52 39.91 16.15
N THR A 4 -14.21 38.85 16.58
CA THR A 4 -13.83 38.02 17.73
C THR A 4 -13.18 36.73 17.25
N ALA A 5 -11.84 36.73 17.25
CA ALA A 5 -11.03 35.53 17.16
C ALA A 5 -11.00 34.82 18.52
N PHE A 6 -11.48 33.58 18.58
CA PHE A 6 -11.35 32.72 19.76
C PHE A 6 -9.99 32.00 19.74
N THR A 7 -9.09 32.44 20.61
CA THR A 7 -7.84 31.74 20.92
C THR A 7 -8.10 30.56 21.86
N ALA A 8 -7.96 29.32 21.37
CA ALA A 8 -7.92 28.14 22.21
C ALA A 8 -6.50 27.93 22.76
N ARG A 9 -6.27 28.31 24.02
CA ARG A 9 -5.03 28.02 24.76
C ARG A 9 -5.06 26.55 25.20
N ARG A 10 -4.04 25.79 24.82
CA ARG A 10 -3.74 24.45 25.37
C ARG A 10 -3.20 24.62 26.79
N SER A 11 -3.82 23.97 27.77
CA SER A 11 -3.26 23.80 29.11
C SER A 11 -3.19 22.31 29.44
N TRP A 12 -1.99 21.77 29.51
CA TRP A 12 -1.69 20.55 30.27
C TRP A 12 -0.43 20.81 31.07
N ARG A 13 -0.58 20.87 32.40
CA ARG A 13 0.49 20.99 33.38
C ARG A 13 1.17 19.63 33.55
N CYS A 14 2.50 19.60 33.57
CA CYS A 14 3.26 18.46 34.08
C CYS A 14 3.35 18.54 35.62
N PRO A 15 3.16 17.43 36.35
CA PRO A 15 3.47 17.36 37.77
C PRO A 15 4.94 16.93 38.00
N GLY A 16 5.55 17.47 39.05
CA GLY A 16 6.69 16.82 39.72
C GLY A 16 8.08 17.37 39.39
N SER A 17 8.44 18.47 40.04
CA SER A 17 9.79 19.05 40.08
C SER A 17 10.70 18.34 41.09
N GLY A 18 11.77 17.70 40.62
CA GLY A 18 12.96 17.37 41.40
C GLY A 18 14.15 18.15 40.84
N ARG A 19 14.82 18.94 41.69
CA ARG A 19 15.83 19.96 41.32
C ARG A 19 17.14 19.31 40.88
N CYS A 20 17.78 19.86 39.84
CA CYS A 20 19.21 19.71 39.59
C CYS A 20 19.86 21.10 39.57
N ALA A 21 20.98 21.24 40.26
CA ALA A 21 21.75 22.47 40.42
C ALA A 21 22.53 22.84 39.14
N PRO A 22 22.95 24.11 38.95
CA PRO A 22 23.46 24.59 37.67
C PRO A 22 25.00 24.56 37.64
N SER A 23 25.58 23.87 36.66
CA SER A 23 26.73 24.39 35.92
C SER A 23 26.99 23.53 34.68
N SER A 24 27.26 24.21 33.57
CA SER A 24 27.58 23.69 32.23
C SER A 24 26.42 23.08 31.42
N CYS A 25 25.67 23.93 30.71
CA CYS A 25 25.16 23.54 29.40
C CYS A 25 24.90 24.78 28.54
N SER A 26 25.65 24.87 27.45
CA SER A 26 25.64 25.91 26.43
C SER A 26 24.26 26.09 25.79
N THR A 27 23.83 27.34 25.74
CA THR A 27 22.96 27.98 24.73
C THR A 27 22.20 27.10 23.73
N ARG A 28 20.89 27.04 23.98
CA ARG A 28 19.79 27.39 23.05
C ARG A 28 19.50 26.43 21.89
N SER A 29 18.72 25.39 22.18
CA SER A 29 17.94 24.64 21.20
C SER A 29 16.77 25.48 20.67
N ARG A 30 16.68 25.64 19.35
CA ARG A 30 15.40 25.85 18.65
C ARG A 30 14.97 24.48 18.16
N ARG A 31 13.90 23.92 18.75
CA ARG A 31 13.25 22.71 18.26
C ARG A 31 12.55 23.02 16.94
N THR A 32 13.17 22.63 15.83
CA THR A 32 12.43 22.14 14.67
C THR A 32 12.46 20.63 14.77
N ASP A 33 11.31 20.01 15.05
CA ASP A 33 11.16 18.56 15.06
C ASP A 33 11.33 18.05 13.62
N CYS A 34 12.58 17.78 13.26
CA CYS A 34 12.95 17.06 12.06
C CYS A 34 12.51 15.61 12.24
N TRP A 35 11.65 15.15 11.33
CA TRP A 35 11.30 13.76 11.13
C TRP A 35 12.57 12.94 10.86
N HIS A 36 13.22 12.45 11.91
CA HIS A 36 14.33 11.52 11.80
C HIS A 36 13.79 10.11 11.96
N PHE A 37 13.43 9.49 10.84
CA PHE A 37 13.30 8.05 10.73
C PHE A 37 14.66 7.54 10.26
N GLU A 38 15.47 6.96 11.14
CA GLU A 38 16.68 6.24 10.74
C GLU A 38 16.30 4.78 10.41
N PRO A 39 16.38 4.32 9.15
CA PRO A 39 16.26 2.91 8.86
C PRO A 39 17.63 2.26 8.98
N SER A 40 18.02 1.84 10.19
CA SER A 40 19.24 1.06 10.37
C SER A 40 18.98 -0.43 10.15
N VAL A 41 18.79 -0.86 8.91
CA VAL A 41 18.90 -2.28 8.54
C VAL A 41 20.09 -2.45 7.60
N ARG A 42 21.25 -2.74 8.17
CA ARG A 42 22.43 -3.12 7.38
C ARG A 42 22.22 -4.54 6.84
N ARG A 43 22.15 -4.69 5.51
CA ARG A 43 22.27 -6.01 4.85
C ARG A 43 23.70 -6.51 5.03
N PRO A 44 23.94 -7.74 5.53
CA PRO A 44 25.27 -8.33 5.50
C PRO A 44 25.71 -8.56 4.05
N ALA A 45 26.96 -8.23 3.75
CA ALA A 45 27.60 -8.58 2.48
C ALA A 45 27.92 -10.09 2.48
N GLY A 46 27.41 -10.84 1.49
CA GLY A 46 27.77 -12.26 1.33
C GLY A 46 26.65 -13.22 0.87
N CYS A 47 25.43 -12.77 0.59
CA CYS A 47 24.38 -13.67 0.10
C CYS A 47 24.54 -13.91 -1.41
N ARG A 48 25.11 -15.07 -1.76
CA ARG A 48 25.12 -15.61 -3.13
C ARG A 48 23.70 -15.77 -3.65
N THR A 49 23.41 -15.22 -4.84
CA THR A 49 22.12 -15.38 -5.52
C THR A 49 22.18 -16.56 -6.48
N GLU A 50 21.96 -17.76 -5.96
CA GLU A 50 21.62 -18.92 -6.80
C GLU A 50 20.53 -19.70 -6.09
N GLY A 51 19.34 -19.78 -6.69
CA GLY A 51 18.21 -20.53 -6.15
C GLY A 51 16.91 -19.76 -6.27
N SER A 52 16.06 -20.21 -7.21
CA SER A 52 14.62 -19.95 -7.32
C SER A 52 14.14 -18.59 -6.80
N ARG A 53 13.82 -17.65 -7.70
CA ARG A 53 13.27 -16.31 -7.36
C ARG A 53 11.98 -16.43 -6.53
N ARG A 54 12.10 -16.69 -5.23
CA ARG A 54 10.99 -16.74 -4.27
C ARG A 54 10.45 -15.33 -4.17
N MET A 55 9.25 -15.10 -4.71
CA MET A 55 8.62 -13.81 -4.53
C MET A 55 8.08 -13.70 -3.13
N LYS A 56 8.49 -12.63 -2.44
CA LYS A 56 8.00 -12.33 -1.10
C LYS A 56 6.97 -11.22 -1.21
N ILE A 57 5.91 -11.37 -0.45
CA ILE A 57 4.85 -10.38 -0.29
C ILE A 57 4.95 -9.88 1.14
N ALA A 58 5.04 -8.57 1.35
CA ALA A 58 5.12 -8.02 2.70
C ALA A 58 4.42 -6.67 2.79
N CYS A 59 3.72 -6.40 3.90
CA CYS A 59 3.25 -5.06 4.18
C CYS A 59 4.42 -4.12 4.54
N HIS A 60 4.19 -2.81 4.54
CA HIS A 60 5.25 -1.83 4.80
C HIS A 60 5.95 -2.02 6.15
N CYS A 61 5.20 -2.34 7.21
CA CYS A 61 5.80 -2.61 8.54
C CYS A 61 6.38 -4.03 8.71
N GLY A 62 6.21 -4.91 7.73
CA GLY A 62 6.66 -6.31 7.80
C GLY A 62 5.85 -7.23 8.73
N GLY A 63 4.76 -6.75 9.33
CA GLY A 63 3.88 -7.57 10.17
C GLY A 63 3.12 -8.66 9.41
N TYR A 64 2.77 -8.39 8.15
CA TYR A 64 2.29 -9.39 7.19
C TYR A 64 3.43 -9.79 6.27
N GLN A 65 3.64 -11.11 6.13
CA GLN A 65 4.61 -11.71 5.21
C GLN A 65 4.02 -12.98 4.61
N ALA A 66 4.17 -13.13 3.30
CA ALA A 66 3.79 -14.32 2.58
C ALA A 66 4.76 -14.59 1.43
N ARG A 67 4.68 -15.79 0.86
CA ARG A 67 5.43 -16.18 -0.33
C ARG A 67 4.53 -16.72 -1.39
N LEU A 68 4.92 -16.46 -2.62
CA LEU A 68 4.26 -16.99 -3.81
C LEU A 68 5.17 -18.03 -4.46
N ALA A 69 4.63 -19.24 -4.66
CA ALA A 69 5.38 -20.37 -5.22
C ALA A 69 5.79 -20.15 -6.68
N LYS A 70 4.97 -19.42 -7.45
CA LYS A 70 5.14 -19.19 -8.89
C LYS A 70 4.82 -17.74 -9.27
N PRO A 71 5.51 -17.14 -10.24
CA PRO A 71 5.20 -15.79 -10.71
C PRO A 71 3.72 -15.64 -11.09
N PRO A 72 3.09 -14.50 -10.79
CA PRO A 72 1.73 -14.26 -11.27
C PRO A 72 1.75 -14.25 -12.80
N ASN A 73 0.83 -14.97 -13.42
CA ASN A 73 0.76 -15.08 -14.89
C ASN A 73 0.41 -13.75 -15.57
N ARG A 74 -0.31 -12.87 -14.86
CA ARG A 74 -0.79 -11.61 -15.40
C ARG A 74 -0.88 -10.55 -14.30
N LEU A 75 -0.44 -9.34 -14.64
CA LEU A 75 -0.76 -8.12 -13.90
C LEU A 75 -1.79 -7.30 -14.69
N ILE A 76 -2.66 -6.58 -13.98
CA ILE A 76 -3.63 -5.65 -14.57
C ILE A 76 -3.63 -4.33 -13.83
N ASN A 77 -3.87 -3.23 -14.54
CA ASN A 77 -4.02 -1.91 -13.93
C ASN A 77 -5.52 -1.61 -13.77
N CYS A 78 -5.99 -1.44 -12.54
CA CYS A 78 -7.39 -1.13 -12.27
C CYS A 78 -7.56 0.34 -11.85
N HIS A 79 -8.40 1.06 -12.59
CA HIS A 79 -8.63 2.49 -12.45
C HIS A 79 -9.87 2.85 -11.62
N CYS A 80 -10.62 1.87 -11.10
CA CYS A 80 -11.86 2.14 -10.37
C CYS A 80 -11.62 2.98 -9.09
N GLY A 81 -12.68 3.66 -8.60
CA GLY A 81 -12.59 4.55 -7.44
C GLY A 81 -11.94 3.89 -6.22
N PHE A 82 -12.33 2.65 -5.92
CA PHE A 82 -11.71 1.86 -4.86
C PHE A 82 -10.20 1.70 -5.08
N CYS A 83 -9.78 1.23 -6.25
CA CYS A 83 -8.37 0.99 -6.55
C CYS A 83 -7.51 2.26 -6.54
N ARG A 84 -8.09 3.42 -6.87
CA ARG A 84 -7.39 4.71 -6.73
C ARG A 84 -7.21 5.09 -5.26
N SER A 85 -8.29 4.96 -4.48
CA SER A 85 -8.28 5.30 -3.05
C SER A 85 -7.39 4.39 -2.21
N LEU A 86 -7.14 3.14 -2.63
CA LEU A 86 -6.27 2.21 -1.90
C LEU A 86 -4.83 2.71 -1.76
N GLY A 87 -4.26 3.22 -2.85
CA GLY A 87 -2.87 3.66 -2.88
C GLY A 87 -2.69 5.17 -2.98
N GLY A 88 -3.79 5.94 -3.06
CA GLY A 88 -3.74 7.36 -3.41
C GLY A 88 -3.12 7.60 -4.79
N ALA A 89 -3.30 6.66 -5.72
CA ALA A 89 -2.61 6.62 -7.02
C ALA A 89 -3.60 6.60 -8.19
N ALA A 90 -3.09 6.73 -9.42
CA ALA A 90 -3.91 6.75 -10.64
C ALA A 90 -4.69 5.45 -10.84
N PHE A 91 -4.08 4.34 -10.42
CA PHE A 91 -4.61 2.98 -10.47
C PHE A 91 -3.88 2.12 -9.44
N THR A 92 -4.43 0.95 -9.15
CA THR A 92 -3.69 -0.13 -8.48
C THR A 92 -3.38 -1.22 -9.49
N THR A 93 -2.11 -1.63 -9.55
CA THR A 93 -1.69 -2.82 -10.30
C THR A 93 -1.90 -4.06 -9.46
N TRP A 94 -2.69 -5.01 -9.96
CA TRP A 94 -3.04 -6.24 -9.26
C TRP A 94 -2.39 -7.46 -9.91
N ALA A 95 -1.83 -8.33 -9.08
CA ALA A 95 -1.45 -9.69 -9.39
C ALA A 95 -2.55 -10.64 -8.95
N THR A 96 -3.27 -11.26 -9.90
CA THR A 96 -4.24 -12.31 -9.55
C THR A 96 -3.51 -13.64 -9.40
N VAL A 97 -3.57 -14.23 -8.21
CA VAL A 97 -2.89 -15.49 -7.89
C VAL A 97 -3.86 -16.54 -7.33
N PRO A 98 -3.64 -17.84 -7.60
CA PRO A 98 -4.33 -18.90 -6.88
C PRO A 98 -3.96 -18.88 -5.40
N VAL A 99 -4.95 -19.02 -4.51
CA VAL A 99 -4.71 -19.08 -3.06
C VAL A 99 -3.79 -20.26 -2.70
N VAL A 100 -3.90 -21.37 -3.45
CA VAL A 100 -3.06 -22.57 -3.28
C VAL A 100 -1.57 -22.34 -3.52
N ASP A 101 -1.20 -21.29 -4.28
CA ASP A 101 0.19 -20.94 -4.53
C ASP A 101 0.77 -19.99 -3.47
N LEU A 102 -0.06 -19.55 -2.51
CA LEU A 102 0.32 -18.63 -1.43
C LEU A 102 0.64 -19.39 -0.14
N THR A 103 1.80 -19.10 0.43
CA THR A 103 2.17 -19.54 1.79
C THR A 103 2.29 -18.31 2.68
N VAL A 104 1.38 -18.14 3.63
CA VAL A 104 1.43 -17.06 4.61
C VAL A 104 2.42 -17.43 5.71
N GLU A 105 3.43 -16.60 5.93
CA GLU A 105 4.48 -16.81 6.93
C GLU A 105 4.18 -16.05 8.23
N CYS A 106 3.64 -14.83 8.11
CA CYS A 106 3.22 -13.97 9.21
C CYS A 106 1.96 -13.22 8.80
N THR A 107 0.96 -13.14 9.66
CA THR A 107 -0.26 -12.37 9.38
C THR A 107 -0.22 -10.96 9.99
N GLY A 108 0.32 -10.83 11.21
CA GLY A 108 0.09 -9.63 12.03
C GLY A 108 -1.40 -9.44 12.34
N GLU A 109 -1.81 -8.22 12.73
CA GLU A 109 -3.22 -7.86 12.80
C GLU A 109 -3.70 -7.41 11.40
N LEU A 110 -4.66 -8.12 10.84
CA LEU A 110 -5.32 -7.79 9.57
C LEU A 110 -6.75 -7.34 9.84
N ARG A 111 -7.22 -6.39 9.03
CA ARG A 111 -8.63 -5.98 8.96
C ARG A 111 -9.13 -6.12 7.54
N SER A 112 -10.43 -6.32 7.41
CA SER A 112 -11.09 -6.40 6.11
C SER A 112 -12.17 -5.32 5.99
N TYR A 113 -12.42 -4.92 4.75
CA TYR A 113 -13.46 -3.98 4.38
C TYR A 113 -14.15 -4.47 3.11
N ARG A 114 -15.48 -4.50 3.13
CA ARG A 114 -16.30 -4.84 1.97
C ARG A 114 -16.39 -3.62 1.06
N ALA A 115 -15.67 -3.65 -0.05
CA ALA A 115 -15.64 -2.57 -1.03
C ALA A 115 -16.85 -2.60 -1.98
N SER A 116 -17.42 -3.78 -2.22
CA SER A 116 -18.66 -3.98 -2.97
C SER A 116 -19.30 -5.31 -2.58
N GLU A 117 -20.42 -5.67 -3.22
CA GLU A 117 -21.03 -6.99 -3.03
C GLU A 117 -20.05 -8.14 -3.30
N ASN A 118 -19.17 -7.95 -4.30
CA ASN A 118 -18.25 -8.98 -4.76
C ASN A 118 -16.83 -8.82 -4.24
N ALA A 119 -16.41 -7.61 -3.82
CA ALA A 119 -15.02 -7.33 -3.46
C ALA A 119 -14.84 -7.09 -1.96
N ILE A 120 -13.91 -7.85 -1.36
CA ILE A 120 -13.45 -7.66 0.02
C ILE A 120 -11.96 -7.34 -0.02
N GLY A 121 -11.58 -6.18 0.51
CA GLY A 121 -10.19 -5.79 0.65
C GLY A 121 -9.66 -6.11 2.04
N VAL A 122 -8.45 -6.66 2.13
CA VAL A 122 -7.78 -7.00 3.38
C VAL A 122 -6.50 -6.18 3.50
N PHE A 123 -6.29 -5.55 4.64
CA PHE A 123 -5.15 -4.66 4.89
C PHE A 123 -4.56 -4.85 6.27
N CYS A 124 -3.28 -4.49 6.41
CA CYS A 124 -2.58 -4.51 7.69
C CYS A 124 -3.13 -3.42 8.61
N ALA A 125 -3.62 -3.79 9.80
CA ALA A 125 -4.17 -2.85 10.76
C ALA A 125 -3.12 -1.87 11.30
N THR A 126 -1.83 -2.25 11.28
CA THR A 126 -0.73 -1.44 11.81
C THR A 126 -0.27 -0.35 10.84
N CYS A 127 -0.11 -0.65 9.55
CA CYS A 127 0.45 0.29 8.58
C CYS A 127 -0.50 0.66 7.44
N GLY A 128 -1.71 0.11 7.41
CA GLY A 128 -2.71 0.39 6.38
C GLY A 128 -2.40 -0.24 5.01
N THR A 129 -1.25 -0.90 4.82
CA THR A 129 -0.93 -1.53 3.53
C THR A 129 -1.96 -2.59 3.18
N HIS A 130 -2.57 -2.44 2.01
CA HIS A 130 -3.47 -3.45 1.45
C HIS A 130 -2.67 -4.71 1.10
N VAL A 131 -3.05 -5.85 1.67
CA VAL A 131 -2.32 -7.11 1.50
C VAL A 131 -2.89 -7.97 0.38
N HIS A 132 -4.21 -8.08 0.28
CA HIS A 132 -4.89 -8.74 -0.82
C HIS A 132 -6.37 -8.35 -0.90
N SER A 133 -6.99 -8.58 -2.05
CA SER A 133 -8.42 -8.46 -2.25
C SER A 133 -8.99 -9.80 -2.73
N GLU A 134 -10.14 -10.15 -2.19
CA GLU A 134 -10.96 -11.26 -2.65
C GLU A 134 -12.04 -10.75 -3.61
N ASP A 135 -12.30 -11.51 -4.67
CA ASP A 135 -13.45 -11.29 -5.56
C ASP A 135 -14.29 -12.57 -5.59
N ARG A 136 -15.54 -12.49 -5.14
CA ARG A 136 -16.48 -13.62 -5.10
C ARG A 136 -16.73 -14.25 -6.47
N ARG A 137 -16.49 -13.51 -7.56
CA ARG A 137 -16.61 -14.00 -8.94
C ARG A 137 -15.41 -14.86 -9.37
N LEU A 138 -14.31 -14.84 -8.60
CA LEU A 138 -13.08 -15.57 -8.86
C LEU A 138 -12.71 -16.47 -7.66
N PRO A 139 -13.52 -17.51 -7.36
CA PRO A 139 -13.27 -18.38 -6.22
C PRO A 139 -11.89 -19.05 -6.32
N GLY A 140 -11.21 -19.15 -5.18
CA GLY A 140 -9.87 -19.73 -5.08
C GLY A 140 -8.74 -18.84 -5.62
N LYS A 141 -9.03 -17.59 -5.99
CA LYS A 141 -8.03 -16.59 -6.40
C LYS A 141 -8.16 -15.33 -5.56
N ILE A 142 -7.03 -14.66 -5.38
CA ILE A 142 -6.96 -13.34 -4.73
C ILE A 142 -6.14 -12.39 -5.60
N GLY A 143 -6.48 -11.10 -5.54
CA GLY A 143 -5.63 -10.03 -6.06
C GLY A 143 -4.64 -9.61 -4.99
N ILE A 144 -3.36 -9.51 -5.33
CA ILE A 144 -2.31 -8.94 -4.47
C ILE A 144 -1.80 -7.65 -5.14
N PRO A 145 -1.69 -6.51 -4.43
CA PRO A 145 -1.12 -5.32 -5.04
C PRO A 145 0.33 -5.57 -5.45
N ALA A 146 0.67 -5.33 -6.71
CA ALA A 146 2.00 -5.64 -7.23
C ALA A 146 3.12 -4.90 -6.48
N GLY A 147 2.82 -3.70 -5.94
CA GLY A 147 3.78 -2.87 -5.20
C GLY A 147 4.28 -3.47 -3.88
N ILE A 148 3.62 -4.51 -3.35
CA ILE A 148 4.07 -5.20 -2.13
C ILE A 148 4.75 -6.54 -2.41
N ILE A 149 4.94 -6.89 -3.70
CA ILE A 149 5.61 -8.12 -4.13
C ILE A 149 7.04 -7.78 -4.52
N THR A 150 8.00 -8.49 -3.95
CA THR A 150 9.41 -8.42 -4.30
C THR A 150 9.78 -9.61 -5.18
N GLY A 151 10.46 -9.34 -6.31
CA GLY A 151 10.84 -10.36 -7.29
C GLY A 151 10.63 -9.85 -8.72
N ALA A 152 10.87 -10.71 -9.70
CA ALA A 152 10.64 -10.38 -11.10
C ALA A 152 9.15 -10.57 -11.43
N LEU A 153 8.44 -9.47 -11.68
CA LEU A 153 7.05 -9.47 -12.12
C LEU A 153 6.98 -9.21 -13.63
N PRO A 154 6.01 -9.80 -14.36
CA PRO A 154 5.74 -9.40 -15.74
C PRO A 154 5.13 -7.99 -15.80
N PRO A 155 5.21 -7.29 -16.94
CA PRO A 155 4.49 -6.03 -17.10
C PRO A 155 2.96 -6.25 -17.04
N PRO A 156 2.18 -5.20 -16.68
CA PRO A 156 0.72 -5.23 -16.82
C PRO A 156 0.30 -5.52 -18.26
N SER A 157 -0.80 -6.25 -18.41
CA SER A 157 -1.29 -6.67 -19.74
C SER A 157 -2.53 -5.90 -20.22
N ALA A 158 -3.15 -5.08 -19.36
CA ALA A 158 -4.40 -4.37 -19.66
C ALA A 158 -4.73 -3.30 -18.60
N HIS A 159 -5.56 -2.35 -19.00
CA HIS A 159 -6.22 -1.38 -18.12
C HIS A 159 -7.72 -1.67 -17.99
N TYR A 160 -8.23 -1.72 -16.77
CA TYR A 160 -9.65 -1.93 -16.48
C TYR A 160 -10.26 -0.71 -15.79
N PHE A 161 -11.58 -0.54 -15.93
CA PHE A 161 -12.34 0.59 -15.39
C PHE A 161 -11.82 1.95 -15.89
N THR A 162 -11.40 2.02 -17.15
CA THR A 162 -10.77 3.22 -17.73
C THR A 162 -11.71 4.42 -17.82
N ASP A 163 -13.03 4.22 -17.84
CA ASP A 163 -14.04 5.30 -17.68
C ASP A 163 -13.93 6.04 -16.34
N HIS A 164 -13.36 5.38 -15.34
CA HIS A 164 -13.15 5.96 -14.02
C HIS A 164 -11.70 6.39 -13.79
N LYS A 165 -10.83 6.40 -14.80
CA LYS A 165 -9.43 6.85 -14.63
C LYS A 165 -9.38 8.23 -13.97
N ALA A 166 -8.31 8.49 -13.23
CA ALA A 166 -8.10 9.84 -12.71
C ALA A 166 -7.96 10.85 -13.87
N ASP A 167 -8.56 12.03 -13.73
CA ASP A 167 -8.54 13.07 -14.76
C ASP A 167 -7.11 13.53 -15.09
N TRP A 168 -6.25 13.55 -14.08
CA TRP A 168 -4.84 13.92 -14.18
C TRP A 168 -3.94 12.80 -14.73
N PHE A 169 -4.48 11.60 -14.99
CA PHE A 169 -3.72 10.47 -15.53
C PHE A 169 -4.16 10.13 -16.96
N SER A 170 -3.20 10.07 -17.88
CA SER A 170 -3.42 9.64 -19.26
C SER A 170 -2.80 8.27 -19.49
N ILE A 171 -3.57 7.35 -20.05
CA ILE A 171 -3.06 6.04 -20.50
C ILE A 171 -2.41 6.27 -21.86
N SER A 172 -1.09 6.11 -21.94
CA SER A 172 -0.30 6.40 -23.14
C SER A 172 0.39 5.16 -23.74
N ASP A 173 0.20 3.99 -23.15
CA ASP A 173 0.68 2.73 -23.71
C ASP A 173 -0.37 2.12 -24.67
N ALA A 174 0.03 1.07 -25.38
CA ALA A 174 -0.83 0.36 -26.32
C ALA A 174 -1.58 -0.82 -25.67
N LEU A 175 -1.68 -0.87 -24.34
CA LEU A 175 -2.35 -1.97 -23.67
C LEU A 175 -3.87 -1.88 -23.87
N PRO A 176 -4.56 -3.03 -24.02
CA PRO A 176 -6.01 -3.05 -24.10
C PRO A 176 -6.67 -2.31 -22.93
N CYS A 177 -7.63 -1.45 -23.27
CA CYS A 177 -8.43 -0.70 -22.31
C CYS A 177 -9.84 -1.27 -22.22
N PHE A 178 -10.33 -1.42 -20.99
CA PHE A 178 -11.67 -1.91 -20.69
C PHE A 178 -12.44 -0.91 -19.83
N GLY A 179 -13.76 -0.86 -20.03
CA GLY A 179 -14.67 0.11 -19.42
C GLY A 179 -16.13 -0.36 -19.43
N GLY A 180 -17.05 0.58 -19.61
CA GLY A 180 -18.49 0.36 -19.55
C GLY A 180 -19.00 0.17 -18.11
N GLU A 181 -20.30 -0.11 -17.97
CA GLU A 181 -20.97 -0.27 -16.67
C GLU A 181 -20.30 -1.33 -15.77
N THR A 182 -19.76 -2.38 -16.38
CA THR A 182 -19.08 -3.46 -15.65
C THR A 182 -17.60 -3.18 -15.40
N GLY A 183 -16.99 -2.26 -16.17
CA GLY A 183 -15.54 -2.02 -16.20
C GLY A 183 -14.72 -3.04 -16.98
N PHE A 184 -15.36 -4.04 -17.58
CA PHE A 184 -14.74 -5.15 -18.31
C PHE A 184 -15.10 -5.18 -19.81
N ALA A 185 -15.93 -4.25 -20.29
CA ALA A 185 -16.27 -4.18 -21.71
C ALA A 185 -15.06 -3.66 -22.51
N PRO A 186 -14.67 -4.31 -23.63
CA PRO A 186 -13.58 -3.82 -24.47
C PRO A 186 -13.86 -2.40 -24.96
N LYS A 187 -12.88 -1.51 -24.81
CA LYS A 187 -12.89 -0.23 -25.52
C LYS A 187 -12.11 -0.39 -26.80
N VAL A 188 -12.78 -0.17 -27.93
CA VAL A 188 -12.08 0.06 -29.19
C VAL A 188 -11.29 1.35 -29.00
N THR A 189 -9.96 1.24 -28.94
CA THR A 189 -9.08 2.41 -29.00
C THR A 189 -9.33 3.07 -30.35
N ALA A 190 -9.89 4.28 -30.34
CA ALA A 190 -10.01 5.12 -31.52
C ALA A 190 -8.63 5.66 -31.91
#